data_AF-A0A6F8V7F6-F1
#
_entry.id   AF-A0A6F8V7F6-F1
#
_cell.length_a   1.000
_cell.length_b   1.000
_cell.length_c   1.000
_cell.angle_alpha   90.00
_cell.angle_beta   90.00
_cell.angle_gamma   90.00
#
_symmetry.space_group_name_H-M   'P 1'
#
loop_
_entity.id
_entity.type
_entity.pdbx_description
1 polymer ?
#
loop_
_entity_poly.entity_id
_entity_poly.type
_entity_poly.pdbx_seq_one_letter_code
_entity_poly.pdbx_strand_id
1 'polypeptide(L)'
;MPTADKNKKQSEAESVPVRHAVHSAQQGKGGCGKSVSTALLGMYKISKGELPLCIDTDPLNPTFSNYEKLNVRQLNIMEGDEINQRKLDTLIQWIDEAGDRDVIIDNGAPSFIPLSSYMISQQIPALLYEMGKQLVIHISIVGGQAHDYTVEGFKAMVEQYPSETRFVVWLNPYWGAVESDQGVPFEESEAYLMNKDKVDALIRLPTLKKELHGQDFADMLENYKTFDEAIEDKSLSIMVRQRLKQVRALVFEQLDLATVI
;
A
#
# COMPACT_ATOMS: atom_id res chain seq x y z
N MET A 1 -42.27 31.25 -37.55
CA MET A 1 -42.10 31.56 -36.11
C MET A 1 -42.49 30.32 -35.33
N PRO A 2 -41.77 29.95 -34.27
CA PRO A 2 -40.42 29.37 -34.24
C PRO A 2 -40.49 27.92 -33.66
N THR A 3 -39.48 27.07 -33.48
CA THR A 3 -38.08 27.17 -33.05
C THR A 3 -37.49 25.75 -33.22
N ALA A 4 -36.38 25.57 -33.93
CA ALA A 4 -35.06 25.25 -33.36
C ALA A 4 -34.90 23.82 -32.79
N ASP A 5 -34.48 22.88 -33.65
CA ASP A 5 -33.70 21.72 -33.21
C ASP A 5 -32.21 22.08 -33.29
N LYS A 6 -31.73 22.74 -32.24
CA LYS A 6 -30.30 22.96 -31.98
C LYS A 6 -29.81 21.87 -31.04
N ASN A 7 -28.61 21.36 -31.33
CA ASN A 7 -27.71 20.64 -30.43
C ASN A 7 -28.11 19.22 -30.00
N LYS A 8 -27.82 18.25 -30.87
CA LYS A 8 -27.18 17.00 -30.41
C LYS A 8 -25.68 17.27 -30.23
N LYS A 9 -25.30 17.89 -29.11
CA LYS A 9 -23.99 17.63 -28.51
C LYS A 9 -24.17 16.34 -27.72
N GLN A 10 -23.74 15.23 -28.31
CA GLN A 10 -23.31 14.08 -27.51
C GLN A 10 -22.19 14.60 -26.62
N SER A 11 -22.46 14.73 -25.32
CA SER A 11 -21.40 14.70 -24.33
C SER A 11 -20.80 13.29 -24.45
N GLU A 12 -19.69 13.19 -25.17
CA GLU A 12 -18.71 12.16 -24.87
C GLU A 12 -18.49 12.25 -23.36
N ALA A 13 -18.82 11.18 -22.65
CA ALA A 13 -18.33 11.02 -21.29
C ALA A 13 -16.82 11.19 -21.41
N GLU A 14 -16.29 12.29 -20.85
CA GLU A 14 -14.85 12.44 -20.69
C GLU A 14 -14.36 11.12 -20.10
N SER A 15 -13.61 10.37 -20.90
CA SER A 15 -12.92 9.19 -20.40
C SER A 15 -12.06 9.71 -19.27
N VAL A 16 -12.43 9.39 -18.03
CA VAL A 16 -11.62 9.73 -16.86
C VAL A 16 -10.20 9.32 -17.21
N PRO A 17 -9.23 10.25 -17.25
CA PRO A 17 -7.88 9.89 -17.65
C PRO A 17 -7.43 8.73 -16.76
N VAL A 18 -6.75 7.74 -17.34
CA VAL A 18 -6.13 6.68 -16.57
C VAL A 18 -5.23 7.36 -15.55
N ARG A 19 -5.61 7.28 -14.26
CA ARG A 19 -4.88 7.94 -13.19
C ARG A 19 -3.82 6.99 -12.67
N HIS A 20 -2.57 7.41 -12.74
CA HIS A 20 -1.50 6.76 -12.00
C HIS A 20 -1.72 6.93 -10.50
N ALA A 21 -1.31 5.95 -9.71
CA ALA A 21 -1.56 5.94 -8.29
C ALA A 21 -0.32 6.30 -7.47
N VAL A 22 -0.52 7.05 -6.40
CA VAL A 22 0.46 7.23 -5.32
C VAL A 22 -0.01 6.36 -4.17
N HIS A 23 0.62 5.21 -4.01
CA HIS A 23 0.37 4.25 -2.95
C HIS A 23 1.20 4.61 -1.73
N SER A 24 0.58 4.78 -0.56
CA SER A 24 1.29 5.05 0.70
C SER A 24 0.84 4.09 1.79
N ALA A 25 1.76 3.30 2.34
CA ALA A 25 1.48 2.42 3.46
C ALA A 25 1.53 3.19 4.78
N GLN A 26 0.42 3.21 5.53
CA GLN A 26 0.29 4.05 6.72
C GLN A 26 -0.41 3.31 7.85
N GLN A 27 0.23 3.25 9.02
CA GLN A 27 -0.27 2.64 10.26
C GLN A 27 0.68 2.98 11.42
N GLY A 28 0.14 3.42 12.55
CA GLY A 28 0.91 3.76 13.75
C GLY A 28 1.55 2.56 14.46
N LYS A 29 1.08 1.35 14.17
CA LYS A 29 1.63 0.11 14.74
C LYS A 29 2.91 -0.32 14.00
N GLY A 30 4.02 -0.46 14.73
CA GLY A 30 5.22 -1.16 14.24
C GLY A 30 4.96 -2.67 14.11
N GLY A 31 5.54 -3.31 13.10
CA GLY A 31 5.46 -4.77 12.90
C GLY A 31 4.10 -5.29 12.38
N CYS A 32 3.25 -4.43 11.82
CA CYS A 32 1.98 -4.85 11.21
C CYS A 32 2.09 -5.30 9.74
N GLY A 33 3.25 -5.15 9.10
CA GLY A 33 3.49 -5.55 7.72
C GLY A 33 3.36 -4.45 6.66
N LYS A 34 3.59 -3.17 7.01
CA LYS A 34 3.63 -2.06 6.04
C LYS A 34 4.64 -2.28 4.92
N SER A 35 5.91 -2.48 5.28
CA SER A 35 6.99 -2.73 4.32
C SER A 35 6.79 -4.01 3.52
N VAL A 36 6.14 -5.03 4.12
CA VAL A 36 5.75 -6.25 3.41
C VAL A 36 4.70 -5.91 2.35
N SER A 37 3.69 -5.13 2.70
CA SER A 37 2.62 -4.71 1.78
C SER A 37 3.17 -3.90 0.60
N THR A 38 4.08 -2.94 0.85
CA THR A 38 4.71 -2.14 -0.22
C THR A 38 5.67 -2.96 -1.08
N ALA A 39 6.44 -3.87 -0.49
CA ALA A 39 7.31 -4.77 -1.24
C ALA A 39 6.51 -5.72 -2.15
N LEU A 40 5.44 -6.31 -1.64
CA LEU A 40 4.55 -7.18 -2.42
C LEU A 40 3.87 -6.42 -3.56
N LEU A 41 3.40 -5.19 -3.29
CA LEU A 41 2.82 -4.31 -4.31
C LEU A 41 3.84 -3.98 -5.41
N GLY A 42 5.07 -3.60 -5.02
CA GLY A 42 6.15 -3.31 -5.97
C GLY A 42 6.51 -4.51 -6.85
N MET A 43 6.63 -5.70 -6.24
CA MET A 43 6.87 -6.95 -6.97
C MET A 43 5.73 -7.27 -7.94
N TYR A 44 4.47 -7.10 -7.52
CA TYR A 44 3.31 -7.31 -8.36
C TYR A 44 3.30 -6.37 -9.57
N LYS A 45 3.48 -5.07 -9.34
CA LYS A 45 3.56 -4.04 -10.38
C LYS A 45 4.64 -4.35 -11.42
N ILE A 46 5.85 -4.69 -10.97
CA ILE A 46 6.95 -5.10 -11.85
C ILE A 46 6.58 -6.36 -12.65
N SER A 47 5.89 -7.33 -12.03
CA SER A 47 5.45 -8.54 -12.74
C SER A 47 4.41 -8.26 -13.84
N LYS A 48 3.69 -7.14 -13.76
CA LYS A 48 2.76 -6.65 -14.81
C LYS A 48 3.47 -5.84 -15.89
N GLY A 49 4.79 -5.70 -15.82
CA GLY A 49 5.60 -4.89 -16.74
C GLY A 49 5.58 -3.40 -16.43
N GLU A 50 5.07 -3.01 -15.26
CA GLU A 50 5.11 -1.62 -14.79
C GLU A 50 6.45 -1.32 -14.10
N LEU A 51 6.77 -0.04 -13.97
CA LEU A 51 8.00 0.42 -13.33
C LEU A 51 7.65 1.45 -12.26
N PRO A 52 7.10 1.06 -11.11
CA PRO A 52 6.76 2.04 -10.08
C PRO A 52 8.01 2.77 -9.57
N LEU A 53 7.84 4.00 -9.07
CA LEU A 53 8.84 4.67 -8.26
C LEU A 53 8.66 4.25 -6.81
N CYS A 54 9.59 3.46 -6.28
CA CYS A 54 9.57 3.01 -4.89
C CYS A 54 10.34 4.00 -4.00
N ILE A 55 9.74 4.42 -2.89
CA ILE A 55 10.30 5.39 -1.96
C ILE A 55 10.15 4.86 -0.53
N ASP A 56 11.20 4.97 0.27
CA ASP A 56 11.20 4.62 1.69
C ASP A 56 11.41 5.89 2.51
N THR A 57 10.46 6.19 3.38
CA THR A 57 10.46 7.37 4.25
C THR A 57 10.67 7.01 5.72
N ASP A 58 10.93 5.74 6.06
CA ASP A 58 11.25 5.35 7.44
C ASP A 58 12.67 5.84 7.79
N PRO A 59 12.81 6.79 8.73
CA PRO A 59 14.12 7.33 9.07
C PRO A 59 14.93 6.42 10.01
N LEU A 60 14.28 5.45 10.66
CA LEU A 60 14.91 4.61 11.69
C LEU A 60 15.19 3.20 11.17
N ASN A 61 14.24 2.59 10.46
CA ASN A 61 14.35 1.20 9.99
C ASN A 61 13.90 1.09 8.52
N PRO A 62 14.70 1.59 7.55
CA PRO A 62 14.36 1.63 6.12
C PRO A 62 14.33 0.22 5.52
N THR A 63 13.26 -0.52 5.80
CA THR A 63 13.12 -1.94 5.48
C THR A 63 12.86 -2.13 3.99
N PHE A 64 12.10 -1.22 3.37
CA PHE A 64 11.78 -1.27 1.95
C PHE A 64 13.02 -1.01 1.09
N SER A 65 13.91 -0.11 1.54
CA SER A 65 15.16 0.23 0.87
C SER A 65 16.12 -0.95 0.66
N ASN A 66 15.98 -2.01 1.44
CA ASN A 66 16.87 -3.18 1.36
C ASN A 66 16.56 -4.10 0.16
N TYR A 67 15.43 -3.93 -0.52
CA TYR A 67 15.08 -4.71 -1.72
C TYR A 67 15.79 -4.15 -2.96
N GLU A 68 16.95 -4.71 -3.31
CA GLU A 68 17.78 -4.22 -4.43
C GLU A 68 17.01 -4.15 -5.76
N LYS A 69 16.21 -5.18 -6.09
CA LYS A 69 15.43 -5.22 -7.34
C LYS A 69 14.31 -4.20 -7.44
N LEU A 70 13.85 -3.67 -6.31
CA LEU A 70 12.79 -2.66 -6.31
C LEU A 70 13.35 -1.24 -6.50
N ASN A 71 14.68 -1.08 -6.53
CA ASN A 71 15.37 0.18 -6.77
C ASN A 71 14.79 1.35 -5.94
N VAL A 72 14.61 1.09 -4.65
CA VAL A 72 13.92 1.97 -3.74
C VAL A 72 14.79 3.19 -3.41
N ARG A 73 14.21 4.39 -3.51
CA ARG A 73 14.87 5.63 -3.08
C ARG A 73 14.57 5.91 -1.63
N GLN A 74 15.60 6.04 -0.81
CA GLN A 74 15.42 6.46 0.58
C GLN A 74 15.32 7.98 0.68
N LEU A 75 14.28 8.48 1.35
CA LEU A 75 14.13 9.88 1.73
C LEU A 75 14.35 10.03 3.23
N ASN A 76 15.48 10.61 3.61
CA ASN A 76 15.72 10.96 5.01
C ASN A 76 14.93 12.22 5.40
N ILE A 77 13.88 12.04 6.19
CA ILE A 77 12.99 13.11 6.66
C ILE A 77 13.39 13.72 8.02
N MET A 78 14.48 13.26 8.64
CA MET A 78 14.93 13.77 9.94
C MET A 78 15.83 15.00 9.81
N GLU A 79 15.67 15.98 10.70
CA GLU A 79 16.66 17.02 10.97
C GLU A 79 17.01 16.99 12.46
N GLY A 80 18.20 16.46 12.77
CA GLY A 80 18.51 16.06 14.14
C GLY A 80 17.56 14.95 14.60
N ASP A 81 16.89 15.18 15.73
CA ASP A 81 15.96 14.21 16.35
C ASP A 81 14.48 14.47 15.99
N GLU A 82 14.20 15.46 15.14
CA GLU A 82 12.84 15.83 14.73
C GLU A 82 12.58 15.52 13.26
N ILE A 83 11.33 15.21 12.92
CA ILE A 83 10.90 15.07 11.52
C ILE A 83 10.72 16.47 10.93
N ASN A 84 11.51 16.78 9.89
CA ASN A 84 11.38 18.02 9.15
C ASN A 84 10.39 17.85 7.99
N GLN A 85 9.20 18.43 8.15
CA GLN A 85 8.15 18.42 7.13
C GLN A 85 8.58 19.04 5.79
N ARG A 86 9.52 20.00 5.78
CA ARG A 86 10.05 20.56 4.54
C ARG A 86 10.81 19.54 3.69
N LYS A 87 11.35 18.50 4.33
CA LYS A 87 11.97 17.38 3.59
C LYS A 87 10.92 16.52 2.87
N LEU A 88 9.65 16.60 3.27
CA LEU A 88 8.54 15.98 2.53
C LEU A 88 8.20 16.73 1.24
N ASP A 89 8.62 17.98 1.07
CA ASP A 89 8.48 18.66 -0.23
C ASP A 89 9.26 17.90 -1.32
N THR A 90 10.41 17.31 -0.98
CA THR A 90 11.18 16.43 -1.86
C THR A 90 10.39 15.19 -2.28
N LEU A 91 9.54 14.65 -1.39
CA LEU A 91 8.66 13.52 -1.72
C LEU A 91 7.69 13.92 -2.84
N ILE A 92 7.09 15.10 -2.74
CA ILE A 92 6.17 15.63 -3.75
C ILE A 92 6.89 15.88 -5.07
N GLN A 93 8.10 16.45 -5.02
CA GLN A 93 8.93 16.61 -6.22
C GLN A 93 9.22 15.27 -6.91
N TRP A 94 9.58 14.23 -6.16
CA TRP A 94 9.83 12.91 -6.73
C TRP A 94 8.56 12.26 -7.31
N ILE A 95 7.39 12.51 -6.71
CA ILE A 95 6.11 12.07 -7.26
C ILE A 95 5.83 12.77 -8.61
N ASP A 96 6.11 14.06 -8.73
CA ASP A 96 5.98 14.82 -9.98
C ASP A 96 6.96 14.29 -11.06
N GLU A 97 8.23 14.13 -10.70
CA GLU A 97 9.28 13.57 -11.57
C GLU A 97 8.98 12.15 -12.05
N ALA A 98 8.15 11.39 -11.32
CA ALA A 98 7.73 10.06 -11.73
C ALA A 98 6.89 10.09 -13.02
N GLY A 99 6.25 11.22 -13.36
CA GLY A 99 5.42 11.35 -14.55
C GLY A 99 4.30 10.30 -14.57
N ASP A 100 4.14 9.59 -15.68
CA ASP A 100 3.10 8.57 -15.88
C ASP A 100 3.45 7.21 -15.25
N ARG A 101 3.95 7.23 -14.01
CA ARG A 101 4.33 6.05 -13.24
C ARG A 101 3.65 6.09 -11.89
N ASP A 102 3.27 4.91 -11.42
CA ASP A 102 2.82 4.73 -10.05
C ASP A 102 3.97 4.95 -9.07
N VAL A 103 3.64 5.42 -7.88
CA VAL A 103 4.61 5.66 -6.80
C VAL A 103 4.21 4.81 -5.61
N ILE A 104 5.16 4.11 -4.98
CA ILE A 104 4.92 3.29 -3.81
C ILE A 104 5.78 3.82 -2.67
N ILE A 105 5.15 4.24 -1.58
CA ILE A 105 5.77 4.90 -0.45
C ILE A 105 5.63 4.00 0.78
N ASP A 106 6.74 3.50 1.29
CA ASP A 106 6.79 2.90 2.62
C ASP A 106 7.06 3.98 3.68
N ASN A 107 6.38 3.84 4.81
CA ASN A 107 6.48 4.78 5.91
C ASN A 107 6.59 4.03 7.24
N GLY A 108 7.52 4.49 8.07
CA GLY A 108 7.76 3.94 9.40
C GLY A 108 6.63 4.29 10.37
N ALA A 109 6.39 3.41 11.34
CA ALA A 109 5.45 3.72 12.43
C ALA A 109 5.75 5.06 13.16
N PRO A 110 7.01 5.45 13.42
CA PRO A 110 7.32 6.73 14.06
C PRO A 110 7.00 7.95 13.20
N SER A 111 7.09 7.82 11.87
CA SER A 111 6.88 8.92 10.92
C SER A 111 5.46 8.99 10.35
N PHE A 112 4.58 8.05 10.74
CA PHE A 112 3.19 7.98 10.30
C PHE A 112 2.37 9.23 10.61
N ILE A 113 2.36 9.68 11.87
CA ILE A 113 1.58 10.85 12.28
C ILE A 113 2.09 12.12 11.56
N PRO A 114 3.40 12.42 11.54
CA PRO A 114 3.91 13.58 10.82
C PRO A 114 3.64 13.54 9.32
N LEU A 115 3.78 12.39 8.67
CA LEU A 115 3.48 12.25 7.24
C LEU A 115 1.99 12.49 6.97
N SER A 116 1.10 11.88 7.75
CA SER A 116 -0.35 12.05 7.56
C SER A 116 -0.80 13.49 7.82
N SER A 117 -0.27 14.12 8.87
CA SER A 117 -0.54 15.52 9.19
C SER A 117 -0.06 16.46 8.08
N TYR A 118 1.13 16.22 7.51
CA TYR A 118 1.62 16.97 6.35
C TYR A 118 0.71 16.78 5.13
N MET A 119 0.38 15.54 4.78
CA MET A 119 -0.48 15.21 3.63
C MET A 119 -1.83 15.95 3.71
N ILE A 120 -2.48 15.92 4.88
CA ILE A 120 -3.79 16.54 5.09
C ILE A 120 -3.66 18.07 5.13
N SER A 121 -2.75 18.61 5.95
CA SER A 121 -2.65 20.07 6.15
C SER A 121 -2.21 20.83 4.89
N GLN A 122 -1.38 20.21 4.06
CA GLN A 122 -0.92 20.79 2.79
C GLN A 122 -1.84 20.46 1.62
N GLN A 123 -2.98 19.80 1.86
CA GLN A 123 -3.95 19.42 0.82
C GLN A 123 -3.30 18.60 -0.32
N ILE A 124 -2.34 17.75 0.04
CA ILE A 124 -1.62 16.91 -0.93
C ILE A 124 -2.56 16.00 -1.73
N PRO A 125 -3.62 15.38 -1.17
CA PRO A 125 -4.57 14.60 -1.96
C PRO A 125 -5.17 15.38 -3.15
N ALA A 126 -5.56 16.64 -2.92
CA ALA A 126 -6.10 17.50 -3.97
C ALA A 126 -5.02 17.89 -4.99
N LEU A 127 -3.81 18.23 -4.54
CA LEU A 127 -2.68 18.51 -5.43
C LEU A 127 -2.37 17.31 -6.34
N LEU A 128 -2.30 16.09 -5.77
CA LEU A 128 -2.06 14.87 -6.55
C LEU A 128 -3.17 14.65 -7.59
N TYR A 129 -4.42 14.93 -7.22
CA TYR A 129 -5.55 14.85 -8.14
C TYR A 129 -5.41 15.82 -9.32
N GLU A 130 -4.99 17.06 -9.06
CA GLU A 130 -4.70 18.06 -10.10
C GLU A 130 -3.53 17.63 -11.01
N MET A 131 -2.55 16.92 -10.45
CA MET A 131 -1.46 16.28 -11.19
C MET A 131 -1.89 15.02 -11.97
N GLY A 132 -3.19 14.68 -11.97
CA GLY A 132 -3.72 13.49 -12.65
C GLY A 132 -3.44 12.18 -11.91
N LYS A 133 -3.09 12.24 -10.62
CA LYS A 133 -2.74 11.08 -9.79
C LYS A 133 -3.78 10.80 -8.71
N GLN A 134 -3.97 9.54 -8.37
CA GLN A 134 -4.87 9.10 -7.30
C GLN A 134 -4.06 8.73 -6.06
N LEU A 135 -4.30 9.39 -4.91
CA LEU A 135 -3.74 8.93 -3.64
C LEU A 135 -4.49 7.68 -3.16
N VAL A 136 -3.74 6.62 -2.88
CA VAL A 136 -4.24 5.35 -2.34
C VAL A 136 -3.50 5.02 -1.04
N ILE A 137 -4.20 5.04 0.09
CA ILE A 137 -3.64 4.70 1.38
C ILE A 137 -3.81 3.21 1.64
N HIS A 138 -2.69 2.53 1.92
CA HIS A 138 -2.66 1.12 2.29
C HIS A 138 -2.54 0.98 3.81
N ILE A 139 -3.48 0.25 4.42
CA ILE A 139 -3.53 0.07 5.88
C ILE A 139 -3.48 -1.42 6.20
N SER A 140 -2.49 -1.86 6.98
CA SER A 140 -2.42 -3.24 7.45
C SER A 140 -3.22 -3.43 8.75
N ILE A 141 -4.11 -4.43 8.75
CA ILE A 141 -4.82 -4.93 9.92
C ILE A 141 -4.27 -6.31 10.25
N VAL A 142 -3.93 -6.52 11.51
CA VAL A 142 -3.35 -7.80 11.97
C VAL A 142 -4.29 -8.49 12.96
N GLY A 143 -4.10 -9.80 13.12
CA GLY A 143 -4.69 -10.54 14.24
C GLY A 143 -3.92 -10.37 15.55
N GLY A 144 -4.43 -11.02 16.60
CA GLY A 144 -3.78 -11.08 17.91
C GLY A 144 -3.83 -9.75 18.69
N GLN A 145 -2.90 -9.57 19.63
CA GLN A 145 -2.92 -8.45 20.60
C GLN A 145 -2.91 -7.04 19.99
N ALA A 146 -2.52 -6.91 18.72
CA ALA A 146 -2.46 -5.63 18.02
C ALA A 146 -3.69 -5.35 17.15
N HIS A 147 -4.68 -6.27 17.11
CA HIS A 147 -5.86 -6.15 16.26
C HIS A 147 -6.60 -4.83 16.47
N ASP A 148 -7.14 -4.61 17.68
CA ASP A 148 -7.93 -3.42 18.00
C ASP A 148 -7.15 -2.13 17.74
N TYR A 149 -5.85 -2.10 18.06
CA TYR A 149 -4.99 -0.94 17.76
C TYR A 149 -4.94 -0.66 16.25
N THR A 150 -4.79 -1.69 15.42
CA THR A 150 -4.76 -1.49 13.96
C THR A 150 -6.13 -1.12 13.39
N VAL A 151 -7.22 -1.61 13.96
CA VAL A 151 -8.60 -1.25 13.59
C VAL A 151 -8.89 0.22 13.92
N GLU A 152 -8.50 0.69 15.11
CA GLU A 152 -8.62 2.11 15.48
C GLU A 152 -7.76 3.00 14.59
N GLY A 153 -6.54 2.55 14.26
CA GLY A 153 -5.69 3.24 13.29
C GLY A 153 -6.34 3.35 11.91
N PHE A 154 -7.02 2.30 11.44
CA PHE A 154 -7.80 2.35 10.20
C PHE A 154 -8.94 3.36 10.29
N LYS A 155 -9.75 3.30 11.34
CA LYS A 155 -10.89 4.21 11.54
C LYS A 155 -10.44 5.67 11.53
N ALA A 156 -9.42 6.00 12.33
CA ALA A 156 -8.88 7.35 12.41
C ALA A 156 -8.38 7.87 11.05
N MET A 157 -7.78 7.01 10.23
CA MET A 157 -7.28 7.37 8.91
C MET A 157 -8.40 7.66 7.92
N VAL A 158 -9.39 6.78 7.84
CA VAL A 158 -10.49 6.89 6.89
C VAL A 158 -11.43 8.06 7.22
N GLU A 159 -11.50 8.46 8.49
CA GLU A 159 -12.28 9.62 8.95
C GLU A 159 -11.58 10.96 8.70
N GLN A 160 -10.24 11.02 8.76
CA GLN A 160 -9.48 12.28 8.65
C GLN A 160 -9.12 12.68 7.21
N TYR A 161 -8.86 11.70 6.33
CA TYR A 161 -8.49 12.00 4.95
C TYR A 161 -9.70 12.44 4.11
N PRO A 162 -9.48 13.33 3.13
CA PRO A 162 -10.56 13.86 2.30
C PRO A 162 -11.12 12.80 1.33
N SER A 163 -12.33 13.04 0.82
CA SER A 163 -13.14 12.07 0.09
C SER A 163 -12.51 11.52 -1.20
N GLU A 164 -11.61 12.28 -1.82
CA GLU A 164 -10.86 11.86 -3.00
C GLU A 164 -9.80 10.80 -2.67
N THR A 165 -9.45 10.61 -1.39
CA THR A 165 -8.50 9.56 -0.98
C THR A 165 -9.15 8.19 -1.06
N ARG A 166 -8.45 7.24 -1.67
CA ARG A 166 -8.89 5.84 -1.77
C ARG A 166 -8.14 4.98 -0.77
N PHE A 167 -8.76 3.89 -0.32
CA PHE A 167 -8.19 3.03 0.71
C PHE A 167 -8.13 1.57 0.28
N VAL A 168 -7.01 0.94 0.58
CA VAL A 168 -6.82 -0.50 0.46
C VAL A 168 -6.42 -1.04 1.81
N VAL A 169 -7.14 -2.05 2.28
CA VAL A 169 -6.84 -2.70 3.56
C VAL A 169 -6.18 -4.05 3.33
N TRP A 170 -5.04 -4.26 3.99
CA TRP A 170 -4.33 -5.54 3.98
C TRP A 170 -4.66 -6.33 5.25
N LEU A 171 -5.33 -7.47 5.11
CA LEU A 171 -5.59 -8.38 6.21
C LEU A 171 -4.40 -9.35 6.34
N ASN A 172 -3.63 -9.19 7.41
CA ASN A 172 -2.40 -9.92 7.63
C ASN A 172 -2.56 -10.92 8.80
N PRO A 173 -2.69 -12.24 8.52
CA PRO A 173 -2.93 -13.24 9.54
C PRO A 173 -1.66 -13.72 10.27
N TYR A 174 -0.51 -13.04 10.09
CA TYR A 174 0.78 -13.47 10.64
C TYR A 174 0.76 -13.68 12.16
N TRP A 175 0.03 -12.82 12.89
CA TRP A 175 -0.10 -12.89 14.35
C TRP A 175 -1.33 -13.67 14.84
N GLY A 176 -2.09 -14.30 13.93
CA GLY A 176 -3.36 -14.96 14.22
C GLY A 176 -4.46 -14.52 13.27
N ALA A 177 -5.66 -15.08 13.44
CA ALA A 177 -6.84 -14.68 12.67
C ALA A 177 -7.10 -13.16 12.81
N VAL A 178 -7.48 -12.52 11.71
CA VAL A 178 -7.72 -11.06 11.66
C VAL A 178 -9.15 -10.77 12.14
N GLU A 179 -9.38 -11.04 13.42
CA GLU A 179 -10.65 -10.93 14.11
C GLU A 179 -10.45 -10.34 15.50
N SER A 180 -11.52 -9.77 16.07
CA SER A 180 -11.52 -9.27 17.44
C SER A 180 -11.42 -10.41 18.46
N ASP A 181 -11.21 -10.08 19.72
CA ASP A 181 -11.22 -11.07 20.83
C ASP A 181 -12.54 -11.85 20.95
N GLN A 182 -13.62 -11.35 20.34
CA GLN A 182 -14.93 -12.00 20.29
C GLN A 182 -15.10 -12.92 19.06
N GLY A 183 -14.07 -13.02 18.20
CA GLY A 183 -14.09 -13.80 16.97
C GLY A 183 -14.83 -13.12 15.82
N VAL A 184 -15.01 -11.79 15.86
CA VAL A 184 -15.65 -11.03 14.78
C VAL A 184 -14.60 -10.65 13.74
N PRO A 185 -14.71 -11.12 12.47
CA PRO A 185 -13.77 -10.75 11.41
C PRO A 185 -13.77 -9.24 11.17
N PHE A 186 -12.63 -8.69 10.73
CA PHE A 186 -12.51 -7.25 10.44
C PHE A 186 -13.59 -6.74 9.47
N GLU A 187 -13.91 -7.49 8.41
CA GLU A 187 -14.94 -7.11 7.44
C GLU A 187 -16.38 -7.08 7.99
N GLU A 188 -16.60 -7.63 9.18
CA GLU A 188 -17.88 -7.60 9.89
C GLU A 188 -17.87 -6.58 11.04
N SER A 189 -16.73 -5.94 11.29
CA SER A 189 -16.59 -4.93 12.33
C SER A 189 -17.37 -3.65 11.99
N GLU A 190 -17.86 -2.97 13.02
CA GLU A 190 -18.51 -1.65 12.87
C GLU A 190 -17.58 -0.64 12.18
N ALA A 191 -16.29 -0.63 12.53
CA ALA A 191 -15.30 0.25 11.94
C ALA A 191 -15.23 0.12 10.41
N TYR A 192 -15.19 -1.11 9.89
CA TYR A 192 -15.22 -1.36 8.45
C TYR A 192 -16.58 -1.04 7.84
N LEU A 193 -17.68 -1.53 8.42
CA LEU A 193 -19.01 -1.38 7.85
C LEU A 193 -19.44 0.09 7.73
N MET A 194 -19.07 0.94 8.68
CA MET A 194 -19.36 2.38 8.64
C MET A 194 -18.54 3.15 7.60
N ASN A 195 -17.43 2.60 7.12
CA ASN A 195 -16.47 3.27 6.23
C ASN A 195 -16.24 2.52 4.91
N LYS A 196 -17.06 1.51 4.63
CA LYS A 196 -16.89 0.57 3.51
C LYS A 196 -16.88 1.24 2.14
N ASP A 197 -17.63 2.33 1.98
CA ASP A 197 -17.74 3.12 0.75
C ASP A 197 -16.41 3.78 0.33
N LYS A 198 -15.51 4.01 1.29
CA LYS A 198 -14.18 4.57 1.06
C LYS A 198 -13.11 3.52 0.80
N VAL A 199 -13.38 2.24 1.08
CA VAL A 199 -12.44 1.13 0.91
C VAL A 199 -12.67 0.43 -0.42
N ASP A 200 -11.70 0.54 -1.32
CA ASP A 200 -11.76 -0.08 -2.66
C ASP A 200 -11.48 -1.57 -2.64
N ALA A 201 -10.61 -2.02 -1.75
CA ALA A 201 -10.19 -3.41 -1.72
C ALA A 201 -9.78 -3.89 -0.33
N LEU A 202 -10.05 -5.18 -0.09
CA LEU A 202 -9.50 -5.96 1.01
C LEU A 202 -8.51 -6.98 0.42
N ILE A 203 -7.21 -6.76 0.61
CA ILE A 203 -6.16 -7.70 0.21
C ILE A 203 -5.96 -8.70 1.35
N ARG A 204 -6.28 -9.98 1.12
CA ARG A 204 -6.18 -11.02 2.15
C ARG A 204 -4.89 -11.79 1.99
N LEU A 205 -3.90 -11.54 2.84
CA LEU A 205 -2.69 -12.35 2.82
C LEU A 205 -3.04 -13.80 3.19
N PRO A 206 -2.46 -14.79 2.48
CA PRO A 206 -2.83 -16.19 2.69
C PRO A 206 -2.39 -16.66 4.07
N THR A 207 -3.22 -17.46 4.73
CA THR A 207 -2.81 -18.21 5.92
C THR A 207 -1.89 -19.34 5.49
N LEU A 208 -0.59 -19.17 5.73
CA LEU A 208 0.43 -20.14 5.34
C LEU A 208 0.67 -21.15 6.46
N LYS A 209 0.93 -22.41 6.08
CA LYS A 209 1.42 -23.41 7.03
C LYS A 209 2.82 -22.99 7.47
N LYS A 210 2.95 -22.63 8.75
CA LYS A 210 4.17 -22.05 9.34
C LYS A 210 5.44 -22.81 8.96
N GLU A 211 5.43 -24.14 9.09
CA GLU A 211 6.66 -24.93 8.90
C GLU A 211 6.99 -25.26 7.44
N LEU A 212 6.13 -24.83 6.50
CA LEU A 212 6.32 -25.02 5.07
C LEU A 212 6.39 -23.66 4.36
N HIS A 213 5.32 -23.26 3.67
CA HIS A 213 5.23 -22.00 2.95
C HIS A 213 5.51 -20.78 3.82
N GLY A 214 5.11 -20.84 5.09
CA GLY A 214 5.32 -19.73 6.03
C GLY A 214 6.80 -19.45 6.25
N GLN A 215 7.59 -20.48 6.57
CA GLN A 215 9.04 -20.37 6.77
C GLN A 215 9.73 -19.89 5.49
N ASP A 216 9.44 -20.52 4.34
CA ASP A 216 10.09 -20.16 3.08
C ASP A 216 9.81 -18.70 2.69
N PHE A 217 8.57 -18.22 2.92
CA PHE A 217 8.19 -16.84 2.66
C PHE A 217 8.82 -15.87 3.66
N ALA A 218 8.85 -16.21 4.95
CA ALA A 218 9.53 -15.40 5.97
C ALA A 218 11.02 -15.26 5.66
N ASP A 219 11.71 -16.36 5.35
CA ASP A 219 13.13 -16.36 4.98
C ASP A 219 13.39 -15.47 3.75
N MET A 220 12.51 -15.51 2.75
CA MET A 220 12.62 -14.65 1.57
C MET A 220 12.55 -13.16 1.94
N LEU A 221 11.55 -12.78 2.77
CA LEU A 221 11.36 -11.40 3.21
C LEU A 221 12.50 -10.91 4.11
N GLU A 222 12.99 -11.75 5.03
CA GLU A 222 14.11 -11.45 5.92
C GLU A 222 15.43 -11.22 5.15
N ASN A 223 15.58 -11.89 4.00
CA ASN A 223 16.72 -11.70 3.10
C ASN A 223 16.49 -10.61 2.04
N TYR A 224 15.39 -9.85 2.14
CA TYR A 224 15.03 -8.76 1.22
C TYR A 224 15.01 -9.17 -0.26
N LYS A 225 14.66 -10.44 -0.53
CA LYS A 225 14.55 -10.96 -1.89
C LYS A 225 13.15 -10.76 -2.43
N THR A 226 13.07 -10.41 -3.71
CA THR A 226 11.81 -10.53 -4.46
C THR A 226 11.46 -12.00 -4.70
N PHE A 227 10.18 -12.27 -4.99
CA PHE A 227 9.79 -13.63 -5.39
C PHE A 227 10.58 -14.13 -6.59
N ASP A 228 10.81 -13.28 -7.60
CA ASP A 228 11.50 -13.68 -8.81
C ASP A 228 12.96 -14.04 -8.51
N GLU A 229 13.66 -13.24 -7.70
CA GLU A 229 15.02 -13.57 -7.25
C GLU A 229 15.08 -14.91 -6.52
N ALA A 230 14.18 -15.12 -5.55
CA ALA A 230 14.19 -16.35 -4.76
C ALA A 230 13.76 -17.57 -5.60
N ILE A 231 12.84 -17.40 -6.55
CA ILE A 231 12.39 -18.47 -7.45
C ILE A 231 13.47 -18.81 -8.49
N GLU A 232 14.33 -17.88 -8.88
CA GLU A 232 15.43 -18.14 -9.81
C GLU A 232 16.71 -18.63 -9.11
N ASP A 233 16.80 -18.46 -7.79
CA ASP A 233 17.94 -18.88 -6.98
C ASP A 233 18.11 -20.41 -6.98
N LYS A 234 19.16 -20.88 -7.65
CA LYS A 234 19.49 -22.30 -7.76
C LYS A 234 20.07 -22.88 -6.48
N SER A 235 20.51 -22.05 -5.53
CA SER A 235 21.00 -22.51 -4.23
C SER A 235 19.86 -23.01 -3.31
N LEU A 236 18.64 -22.48 -3.51
CA LEU A 236 17.45 -22.96 -2.81
C LEU A 236 17.02 -24.34 -3.35
N SER A 237 16.33 -25.13 -2.52
CA SER A 237 15.79 -26.40 -2.98
C SER A 237 14.63 -26.19 -3.95
N ILE A 238 14.35 -27.19 -4.80
CA ILE A 238 13.20 -27.15 -5.72
C ILE A 238 11.87 -26.96 -4.99
N MET A 239 11.75 -27.53 -3.78
CA MET A 239 10.52 -27.43 -2.98
C MET A 239 10.32 -26.03 -2.40
N VAL A 240 11.39 -25.36 -1.95
CA VAL A 240 11.35 -23.97 -1.48
C VAL A 240 10.87 -23.07 -2.62
N ARG A 241 11.51 -23.17 -3.79
CA ARG A 241 11.10 -22.41 -4.99
C ARG A 241 9.65 -22.66 -5.39
N GLN A 242 9.20 -23.92 -5.32
CA GLN A 242 7.82 -24.27 -5.68
C GLN A 242 6.80 -23.67 -4.69
N ARG A 243 7.09 -23.66 -3.39
CA ARG A 243 6.22 -23.04 -2.40
C ARG A 243 6.18 -21.53 -2.56
N LEU A 244 7.32 -20.88 -2.82
CA LEU A 244 7.36 -19.45 -3.12
C LEU A 244 6.55 -19.08 -4.37
N LYS A 245 6.59 -19.91 -5.43
CA LYS A 245 5.69 -19.75 -6.60
C LYS A 245 4.21 -19.79 -6.20
N GLN A 246 3.84 -20.71 -5.31
CA GLN A 246 2.47 -20.84 -4.82
C GLN A 246 2.06 -19.64 -3.98
N VAL A 247 2.92 -19.17 -3.07
CA VAL A 247 2.64 -17.95 -2.27
C VAL A 247 2.50 -16.73 -3.18
N ARG A 248 3.42 -16.55 -4.15
CA ARG A 248 3.34 -15.45 -5.14
C ARG A 248 2.00 -15.45 -5.86
N ALA A 249 1.55 -16.62 -6.35
CA ALA A 249 0.28 -16.73 -7.05
C ALA A 249 -0.90 -16.32 -6.16
N LEU A 250 -0.97 -16.81 -4.92
CA LEU A 250 -2.03 -16.46 -3.97
C LEU A 250 -2.06 -14.96 -3.66
N VAL A 251 -0.90 -14.34 -3.44
CA VAL A 251 -0.81 -12.91 -3.15
C VAL A 251 -1.18 -12.07 -4.38
N PHE A 252 -0.67 -12.43 -5.55
CA PHE A 252 -0.92 -11.65 -6.78
C PHE A 252 -2.36 -11.77 -7.24
N GLU A 253 -3.01 -12.92 -7.03
CA GLU A 253 -4.45 -13.08 -7.26
C GLU A 253 -5.29 -12.11 -6.41
N GLN A 254 -4.88 -11.86 -5.15
CA GLN A 254 -5.57 -10.86 -4.32
C GLN A 254 -5.38 -9.43 -4.85
N LEU A 255 -4.19 -9.13 -5.38
CA LEU A 255 -3.88 -7.82 -5.96
C LEU A 255 -4.60 -7.59 -7.30
N ASP A 256 -4.77 -8.64 -8.12
CA ASP A 256 -5.55 -8.61 -9.36
C ASP A 256 -7.02 -8.21 -9.13
N LEU A 257 -7.56 -8.46 -7.93
CA LEU A 257 -8.95 -8.12 -7.57
C LEU A 257 -9.12 -6.66 -7.15
N ALA A 258 -8.03 -5.93 -6.88
CA ALA A 258 -8.10 -4.54 -6.42
C ALA A 258 -8.04 -3.57 -7.60
N THR A 259 -9.14 -2.88 -7.87
CA THR A 259 -9.29 -2.00 -9.05
C THR A 259 -8.47 -0.70 -8.99
N VAL A 260 -7.89 -0.38 -7.83
CA VAL A 260 -7.07 0.81 -7.59
C VAL A 260 -5.57 0.49 -7.50
N ILE A 261 -5.20 -0.74 -7.83
CA ILE A 261 -3.83 -1.29 -7.88
C ILE A 261 -3.52 -1.71 -9.32
#